data_AF-A0A832V082-F1
#
_entry.id   AF-A0A832V082-F1
#
_cell.length_a   1.000
_cell.length_b   1.000
_cell.length_c   1.000
_cell.angle_alpha   90.00
_cell.angle_beta   90.00
_cell.angle_gamma   90.00
#
_symmetry.space_group_name_H-M   'P 1'
#
loop_
_entity.id
_entity.type
_entity.pdbx_description
1 polymer ?
#
loop_
_entity_poly.entity_id
_entity_poly.type
_entity_poly.pdbx_seq_one_letter_code
_entity_poly.pdbx_strand_id
1 'polypeptide(L)'
;MKSKLLLTILIISLAVSISGCADIVDKFPLPTEEAEVTSAGFGKSLTYGIIIRDFSPSQSSVDSGDEVELGLDIENVGAHDAENIEVNLFQKSGFSIVSENSVSATSLLAPDLEFEQPGERLYSYWVMTAPSVSVNQQKSLKARISYDYSSLATSNIHLVSRDIYNEQGPGAFSIQSTTSSAPVSFAIYDVPPIKVSSSPE
;
A
#
# COMPACT_ATOMS: atom_id res chain seq x y z
N MET A 1 -37.61 5.16 -70.94
CA MET A 1 -37.81 3.78 -70.44
C MET A 1 -37.74 3.78 -68.92
N LYS A 2 -38.54 2.92 -68.31
CA LYS A 2 -38.97 2.90 -66.91
C LYS A 2 -37.83 2.77 -65.89
N SER A 3 -38.08 3.38 -64.71
CA SER A 3 -37.87 2.79 -63.37
C SER A 3 -36.44 2.56 -62.87
N LYS A 4 -36.00 3.41 -61.93
CA LYS A 4 -35.76 3.06 -60.51
C LYS A 4 -35.32 4.30 -59.74
N LEU A 5 -36.19 4.78 -58.86
CA LEU A 5 -35.96 5.87 -57.90
C LEU A 5 -35.85 5.22 -56.51
N LEU A 6 -35.05 5.82 -55.62
CA LEU A 6 -34.65 5.40 -54.26
C LEU A 6 -33.57 4.30 -54.26
N LEU A 7 -32.44 4.42 -53.56
CA LEU A 7 -32.24 5.03 -52.24
C LEU A 7 -30.78 5.49 -52.08
N THR A 8 -30.63 6.77 -51.75
CA THR A 8 -29.41 7.40 -51.25
C THR A 8 -29.12 6.92 -49.83
N ILE A 9 -27.85 6.61 -49.50
CA ILE A 9 -27.15 7.08 -48.29
C ILE A 9 -25.69 6.57 -48.39
N LEU A 10 -24.81 7.53 -48.65
CA LEU A 10 -23.35 7.46 -48.58
C LEU A 10 -22.97 8.05 -47.22
N ILE A 11 -22.46 7.25 -46.27
CA ILE A 11 -21.83 7.77 -45.05
C ILE A 11 -20.52 7.02 -44.80
N ILE A 12 -19.46 7.63 -45.32
CA ILE A 12 -18.17 7.96 -44.68
C ILE A 12 -17.66 7.00 -43.61
N SER A 13 -16.57 6.32 -43.97
CA SER A 13 -15.61 5.63 -43.10
C SER A 13 -15.14 6.53 -41.95
N LEU A 14 -15.42 6.13 -40.71
CA LEU A 14 -14.76 6.67 -39.52
C LEU A 14 -13.81 5.59 -38.98
N ALA A 15 -12.56 5.67 -39.42
CA ALA A 15 -11.45 5.01 -38.76
C ALA A 15 -11.24 5.71 -37.40
N VAL A 16 -11.59 5.06 -36.31
CA VAL A 16 -11.20 5.51 -34.97
C VAL A 16 -9.74 5.12 -34.78
N SER A 17 -8.85 6.06 -35.07
CA SER A 17 -7.47 6.05 -34.60
C SER A 17 -7.48 6.36 -33.10
N ILE A 18 -7.51 5.33 -32.26
CA ILE A 18 -7.09 5.42 -30.86
C ILE A 18 -5.57 5.55 -30.84
N SER A 19 -5.11 6.79 -30.85
CA SER A 19 -3.73 7.20 -30.65
C SER A 19 -3.54 7.54 -29.16
N GLY A 20 -2.61 6.83 -28.51
CA GLY A 20 -1.72 7.45 -27.51
C GLY A 20 -2.15 7.40 -26.05
N CYS A 21 -1.56 6.44 -25.34
CA CYS A 21 -1.00 6.52 -23.99
C CYS A 21 -1.77 7.27 -22.89
N ALA A 22 -2.40 6.49 -21.99
CA ALA A 22 -2.44 6.79 -20.57
C ALA A 22 -2.41 5.46 -19.80
N ASP A 23 -1.29 4.75 -19.93
CA ASP A 23 -0.86 3.81 -18.89
C ASP A 23 -0.58 4.61 -17.60
N ILE A 24 -0.81 3.97 -16.45
CA ILE A 24 -0.64 4.45 -15.07
C ILE A 24 -1.94 4.99 -14.42
N VAL A 25 -2.99 4.16 -14.41
CA VAL A 25 -3.95 4.11 -13.28
C VAL A 25 -4.14 2.65 -12.90
N ASP A 26 -3.06 2.03 -12.42
CA ASP A 26 -3.10 0.72 -11.76
C ASP A 26 -1.85 0.61 -10.87
N LYS A 27 -1.83 1.39 -9.80
CA LYS A 27 -0.92 1.14 -8.69
C LYS A 27 -1.72 1.17 -7.40
N PHE A 28 -1.79 -0.02 -6.80
CA PHE A 28 -2.49 -0.40 -5.57
C PHE A 28 -3.96 -0.75 -5.77
N PRO A 29 -4.26 -1.96 -6.27
CA PRO A 29 -5.57 -2.54 -6.01
C PRO A 29 -5.74 -2.64 -4.49
N LEU A 30 -6.79 -2.00 -3.97
CA LEU A 30 -7.30 -2.30 -2.62
C LEU A 30 -7.67 -3.79 -2.61
N PRO A 31 -7.31 -4.56 -1.57
CA PRO A 31 -7.65 -5.97 -1.53
C PRO A 31 -9.17 -6.11 -1.40
N THR A 32 -9.83 -6.44 -2.50
CA THR A 32 -11.16 -7.05 -2.47
C THR A 32 -11.02 -8.45 -1.89
N GLU A 33 -11.92 -8.78 -0.97
CA GLU A 33 -12.01 -10.02 -0.22
C GLU A 33 -11.70 -11.29 -1.02
N GLU A 34 -11.19 -12.28 -0.27
CA GLU A 34 -10.93 -13.67 -0.66
C GLU A 34 -9.66 -13.92 -1.51
N ALA A 35 -8.50 -13.66 -0.93
CA ALA A 35 -7.30 -14.42 -1.30
C ALA A 35 -7.30 -15.76 -0.55
N GLU A 36 -7.81 -16.82 -1.18
CA GLU A 36 -7.61 -18.20 -0.73
C GLU A 36 -6.10 -18.47 -0.56
N VAL A 37 -5.69 -18.71 0.68
CA VAL A 37 -4.31 -19.12 1.02
C VAL A 37 -4.15 -20.59 0.65
N THR A 38 -3.75 -20.85 -0.60
CA THR A 38 -3.29 -22.18 -1.01
C THR A 38 -1.80 -22.33 -0.73
N SER A 39 -1.49 -23.32 0.10
CA SER A 39 -0.14 -23.71 0.49
C SER A 39 0.62 -24.31 -0.70
N ALA A 40 1.53 -23.54 -1.29
CA ALA A 40 2.82 -23.94 -1.88
C ALA A 40 3.22 -22.93 -2.97
N GLY A 41 4.24 -22.13 -2.68
CA GLY A 41 4.74 -21.09 -3.58
C GLY A 41 4.64 -19.74 -2.89
N PHE A 42 5.76 -19.01 -2.89
CA PHE A 42 5.94 -17.72 -2.24
C PHE A 42 4.84 -16.72 -2.64
N GLY A 43 3.75 -16.70 -1.87
CA GLY A 43 2.79 -15.62 -1.89
C GLY A 43 3.51 -14.37 -1.43
N LYS A 44 3.49 -13.31 -2.25
CA LYS A 44 3.78 -11.96 -1.76
C LYS A 44 2.81 -11.69 -0.62
N SER A 45 3.23 -11.88 0.62
CA SER A 45 2.57 -11.28 1.76
C SER A 45 2.70 -9.78 1.56
N LEU A 46 1.61 -9.14 1.14
CA LEU A 46 1.57 -7.68 1.02
C LEU A 46 1.66 -7.17 2.45
N THR A 47 2.80 -6.56 2.73
CA THR A 47 3.19 -6.00 4.01
C THR A 47 2.49 -4.65 4.14
N TYR A 48 1.40 -4.61 4.90
CA TYR A 48 0.59 -3.42 5.06
C TYR A 48 0.88 -2.70 6.39
N GLY A 49 0.73 -1.39 6.40
CA GLY A 49 0.90 -0.53 7.57
C GLY A 49 -0.02 0.67 7.38
N ILE A 50 0.46 1.89 7.65
CA ILE A 50 -0.25 3.09 7.19
C ILE A 50 -0.16 3.20 5.66
N ILE A 51 -1.30 3.40 5.00
CA ILE A 51 -1.40 3.73 3.57
C ILE A 51 -1.85 5.17 3.36
N ILE A 52 -1.51 5.73 2.20
CA ILE A 52 -2.05 7.01 1.72
C ILE A 52 -3.25 6.69 0.83
N ARG A 53 -4.44 7.14 1.24
CA ARG A 53 -5.67 6.98 0.45
C ARG A 53 -5.81 8.08 -0.58
N ASP A 54 -5.53 9.31 -0.19
CA ASP A 54 -5.57 10.48 -1.05
C ASP A 54 -4.47 11.47 -0.70
N PHE A 55 -3.90 12.10 -1.72
CA PHE A 55 -2.99 13.23 -1.56
C PHE A 55 -3.18 14.17 -2.75
N SER A 56 -4.07 15.15 -2.58
CA SER A 56 -4.56 15.97 -3.69
C SER A 56 -4.79 17.43 -3.30
N PRO A 57 -4.54 18.38 -4.21
CA PRO A 57 -4.95 19.76 -4.02
C PRO A 57 -6.47 19.91 -4.23
N SER A 58 -7.07 20.90 -3.58
CA SER A 58 -8.49 21.25 -3.73
C SER A 58 -8.85 21.71 -5.15
N GLN A 59 -7.85 22.11 -5.95
CA GLN A 59 -8.00 22.56 -7.34
C GLN A 59 -6.82 22.08 -8.21
N SER A 60 -7.12 21.76 -9.48
CA SER A 60 -6.14 21.25 -10.44
C SER A 60 -5.19 22.32 -11.01
N SER A 61 -5.55 23.59 -10.87
CA SER A 61 -4.74 24.75 -11.26
C SER A 61 -4.98 25.89 -10.28
N VAL A 62 -3.94 26.67 -9.99
CA VAL A 62 -3.99 27.84 -9.10
C VAL A 62 -3.21 28.98 -9.73
N ASP A 63 -3.76 30.19 -9.69
CA ASP A 63 -3.08 31.38 -10.19
C ASP A 63 -1.97 31.81 -9.22
N SER A 64 -0.99 32.56 -9.72
CA SER A 64 0.10 33.07 -8.89
C SER A 64 -0.42 33.96 -7.76
N GLY A 65 -0.03 33.68 -6.52
CA GLY A 65 -0.43 34.45 -5.35
C GLY A 65 -1.76 34.02 -4.73
N ASP A 66 -2.52 33.14 -5.37
CA ASP A 66 -3.73 32.58 -4.79
C ASP A 66 -3.43 31.47 -3.78
N GLU A 67 -4.38 31.22 -2.88
CA GLU A 67 -4.31 30.13 -1.92
C GLU A 67 -4.87 28.83 -2.49
N VAL A 68 -4.25 27.71 -2.11
CA VAL A 68 -4.72 26.35 -2.40
C VAL A 68 -4.59 25.50 -1.15
N GLU A 69 -5.57 24.63 -0.94
CA GLU A 69 -5.53 23.62 0.11
C GLU A 69 -5.00 22.31 -0.47
N LEU A 70 -4.04 21.70 0.21
CA LEU A 70 -3.52 20.37 -0.10
C LEU A 70 -3.94 19.42 1.01
N GLY A 71 -4.76 18.42 0.69
CA GLY A 71 -5.22 17.40 1.63
C GLY A 71 -4.39 16.12 1.56
N LEU A 72 -4.32 15.42 2.69
CA LEU A 72 -3.74 14.07 2.84
C LEU A 72 -4.67 13.23 3.72
N ASP A 73 -5.18 12.13 3.17
CA ASP A 73 -5.96 11.11 3.90
C ASP A 73 -5.11 9.84 4.04
N ILE A 74 -4.86 9.42 5.28
CA ILE A 74 -4.14 8.18 5.60
C ILE A 74 -4.99 7.24 6.45
N GLU A 75 -4.73 5.94 6.33
CA GLU A 75 -5.46 4.88 7.03
C GLU A 75 -4.50 3.80 7.50
N ASN A 76 -4.67 3.31 8.73
CA ASN A 76 -3.94 2.14 9.19
C ASN A 76 -4.63 0.87 8.68
N VAL A 77 -3.97 0.15 7.77
CA VAL A 77 -4.41 -1.16 7.27
C VAL A 77 -3.46 -2.29 7.70
N GLY A 78 -2.52 -1.99 8.61
CA GLY A 78 -1.62 -2.95 9.21
C GLY A 78 -2.29 -3.79 10.28
N ALA A 79 -1.63 -4.88 10.69
CA ALA A 79 -2.14 -5.80 11.72
C ALA A 79 -2.01 -5.26 13.17
N HIS A 80 -1.37 -4.10 13.36
CA HIS A 80 -1.10 -3.52 14.67
C HIS A 80 -1.33 -2.00 14.63
N ASP A 81 -1.67 -1.44 15.79
CA ASP A 81 -1.79 0.00 15.97
C ASP A 81 -0.48 0.68 15.57
N ALA A 82 -0.59 1.79 14.84
CA ALA A 82 0.54 2.63 14.52
C ALA A 82 0.65 3.70 15.60
N GLU A 83 1.87 3.96 16.09
CA GLU A 83 2.11 4.92 17.17
C GLU A 83 3.03 6.05 16.69
N ASN A 84 2.99 7.19 17.37
CA ASN A 84 3.86 8.35 17.10
C ASN A 84 3.84 8.77 15.62
N ILE A 85 2.64 8.91 15.05
CA ILE A 85 2.47 9.27 13.65
C ILE A 85 2.83 10.74 13.46
N GLU A 86 3.80 11.00 12.59
CA GLU A 86 4.20 12.32 12.15
C GLU A 86 3.95 12.49 10.66
N VAL A 87 3.21 13.53 10.31
CA VAL A 87 2.93 13.92 8.92
C VAL A 87 3.66 15.23 8.60
N ASN A 88 4.37 15.28 7.47
CA ASN A 88 5.12 16.48 7.10
C ASN A 88 5.15 16.74 5.59
N LEU A 89 4.85 17.98 5.18
CA LEU A 89 5.02 18.44 3.80
C LEU A 89 6.47 18.88 3.57
N PHE A 90 7.33 17.93 3.17
CA PHE A 90 8.76 18.18 3.08
C PHE A 90 9.21 18.83 1.76
N GLN A 91 8.46 18.69 0.67
CA GLN A 91 8.73 19.38 -0.60
C GLN A 91 7.55 20.29 -1.00
N LYS A 92 7.76 21.61 -0.88
CA LYS A 92 6.75 22.65 -1.10
C LYS A 92 6.86 23.34 -2.47
N SER A 93 7.95 23.14 -3.20
CA SER A 93 8.15 23.68 -4.56
C SER A 93 7.92 25.20 -4.72
N GLY A 94 8.22 25.97 -3.66
CA GLY A 94 8.09 27.43 -3.62
C GLY A 94 6.75 27.93 -3.09
N PHE A 95 5.79 27.05 -2.81
CA PHE A 95 4.58 27.42 -2.07
C PHE A 95 4.94 27.84 -0.64
N SER A 96 4.23 28.86 -0.15
CA SER A 96 4.38 29.35 1.23
C SER A 96 3.21 28.84 2.06
N ILE A 97 3.48 28.21 3.21
CA ILE A 97 2.41 27.74 4.10
C ILE A 97 1.81 28.95 4.82
N VAL A 98 0.50 29.10 4.69
CA VAL A 98 -0.31 30.11 5.39
C VAL A 98 -0.82 29.53 6.70
N SER A 99 -1.38 28.31 6.63
CA SER A 99 -1.82 27.56 7.80
C SER A 99 -1.75 26.07 7.52
N GLU A 100 -1.70 25.28 8.58
CA GLU A 100 -1.73 23.82 8.53
C GLU A 100 -2.45 23.30 9.77
N ASN A 101 -3.10 22.14 9.68
CA ASN A 101 -3.36 21.39 10.90
C ASN A 101 -2.11 20.59 11.23
N SER A 102 -1.55 20.82 12.42
CA SER A 102 -0.47 19.97 12.92
C SER A 102 -1.06 18.59 13.16
N VAL A 103 -0.65 17.62 12.34
CA VAL A 103 -1.16 16.26 12.42
C VAL A 103 -0.03 15.35 12.89
N SER A 104 0.30 15.52 14.16
CA SER A 104 0.83 14.41 14.94
C SER A 104 -0.35 13.70 15.60
N ALA A 105 -0.51 12.41 15.33
CA ALA A 105 -1.44 11.56 16.08
C ALA A 105 -0.64 10.65 17.00
N THR A 106 -1.10 10.48 18.23
CA THR A 106 -0.47 9.54 19.16
C THR A 106 -0.59 8.13 18.63
N SER A 107 -1.78 7.73 18.15
CA SER A 107 -2.04 6.40 17.64
C SER A 107 -3.05 6.43 16.48
N LEU A 108 -2.99 5.40 15.62
CA LEU A 108 -4.04 5.04 14.68
C LEU A 108 -4.33 3.55 14.83
N LEU A 109 -5.53 3.22 15.30
CA LEU A 109 -5.94 1.85 15.55
C LEU A 109 -5.93 1.00 14.28
N ALA A 110 -5.49 -0.24 14.42
CA ALA A 110 -5.57 -1.25 13.38
C ALA A 110 -7.04 -1.61 13.05
N PRO A 111 -7.29 -2.22 11.88
CA PRO A 111 -8.60 -2.79 11.58
C PRO A 111 -8.98 -3.90 12.59
N ASP A 112 -10.25 -3.93 12.97
CA ASP A 112 -10.81 -5.02 13.76
C ASP A 112 -11.44 -6.04 12.81
N LEU A 113 -10.73 -7.16 12.60
CA LEU A 113 -11.18 -8.21 11.69
C LEU A 113 -12.31 -9.06 12.28
N GLU A 114 -12.52 -9.06 13.60
CA GLU A 114 -13.63 -9.80 14.23
C GLU A 114 -14.96 -9.10 13.98
N PHE A 115 -14.94 -7.77 13.98
CA PHE A 115 -16.13 -6.93 13.75
C PHE A 115 -16.18 -6.28 12.37
N GLU A 116 -15.31 -6.68 11.43
CA GLU A 116 -15.18 -6.11 10.08
C GLU A 116 -15.04 -4.58 10.07
N GLN A 117 -14.38 -4.04 11.10
CA GLN A 117 -14.17 -2.60 11.25
C GLN A 117 -12.87 -2.20 10.54
N PRO A 118 -12.89 -1.21 9.62
CA PRO A 118 -11.66 -0.68 9.05
C PRO A 118 -10.83 0.01 10.12
N GLY A 119 -9.51 0.10 9.89
CA GLY A 119 -8.61 0.81 10.78
C GLY A 119 -8.88 2.32 10.78
N GLU A 120 -8.30 3.00 11.76
CA GLU A 120 -8.51 4.43 11.93
C GLU A 120 -7.87 5.26 10.82
N ARG A 121 -8.46 6.44 10.62
CA ARG A 121 -8.06 7.40 9.59
C ARG A 121 -7.63 8.70 10.21
N LEU A 122 -6.73 9.36 9.48
CA LEU A 122 -6.22 10.67 9.85
C LEU A 122 -6.18 11.57 8.63
N TYR A 123 -6.82 12.73 8.75
CA TYR A 123 -6.85 13.74 7.71
C TYR A 123 -5.95 14.93 8.07
N SER A 124 -5.03 15.27 7.17
CA SER A 124 -4.13 16.41 7.27
C SER A 124 -4.31 17.35 6.10
N TYR A 125 -4.06 18.64 6.29
CA TYR A 125 -4.13 19.64 5.25
C TYR A 125 -3.12 20.78 5.46
N TRP A 126 -2.71 21.37 4.34
CA TRP A 126 -1.91 22.59 4.27
C TRP A 126 -2.61 23.61 3.38
N VAL A 127 -2.89 24.80 3.93
CA VAL A 127 -3.29 25.97 3.14
C VAL A 127 -2.03 26.73 2.76
N MET A 128 -1.82 26.91 1.46
CA MET A 128 -0.59 27.48 0.93
C MET A 128 -0.84 28.52 -0.15
N THR A 129 0.01 29.54 -0.20
CA THR A 129 0.03 30.53 -1.27
C THR A 129 0.91 30.07 -2.43
N ALA A 130 0.39 30.14 -3.65
CA ALA A 130 1.11 29.81 -4.87
C ALA A 130 2.23 30.81 -5.16
N PRO A 131 3.44 30.34 -5.55
CA PRO A 131 4.54 31.24 -5.89
C PRO A 131 4.22 32.03 -7.17
N SER A 132 4.83 33.20 -7.31
CA SER A 132 4.77 33.96 -8.57
C SER A 132 5.50 33.22 -9.69
N VAL A 133 4.83 33.08 -10.85
CA VAL A 133 5.38 32.43 -12.04
C VAL A 133 5.15 33.31 -13.27
N SER A 134 6.10 33.34 -14.21
CA SER A 134 6.00 34.12 -15.45
C SER A 134 5.43 33.33 -16.63
N VAL A 135 5.37 32.01 -16.51
CA VAL A 135 4.88 31.06 -17.53
C VAL A 135 4.19 29.88 -16.85
N ASN A 136 3.34 29.18 -17.59
CA ASN A 136 2.72 27.94 -17.11
C ASN A 136 3.79 26.90 -16.74
N GLN A 137 3.69 26.34 -15.54
CA GLN A 137 4.60 25.30 -15.05
C GLN A 137 3.90 24.35 -14.08
N GLN A 138 4.28 23.08 -14.14
CA GLN A 138 3.84 22.07 -13.18
C GLN A 138 4.83 21.98 -12.02
N LYS A 139 4.32 22.01 -10.79
CA LYS A 139 5.12 21.86 -9.56
C LYS A 139 4.65 20.62 -8.82
N SER A 140 5.59 19.83 -8.32
CA SER A 140 5.29 18.64 -7.51
C SER A 140 5.40 18.95 -6.02
N LEU A 141 4.43 18.50 -5.25
CA LEU A 141 4.44 18.56 -3.79
C LEU A 141 4.71 17.15 -3.25
N LYS A 142 5.38 17.03 -2.10
CA LYS A 142 5.63 15.73 -1.47
C LYS A 142 5.44 15.78 0.04
N ALA A 143 4.58 14.91 0.54
CA ALA A 143 4.44 14.62 1.96
C ALA A 143 5.28 13.40 2.37
N ARG A 144 5.62 13.33 3.65
CA ARG A 144 6.25 12.20 4.32
C ARG A 144 5.42 11.85 5.54
N ILE A 145 5.21 10.56 5.74
CA ILE A 145 4.63 10.00 6.97
C ILE A 145 5.69 9.13 7.64
N SER A 146 5.89 9.32 8.94
CA SER A 146 6.72 8.46 9.80
C SER A 146 5.91 8.03 11.01
N TYR A 147 6.14 6.81 11.49
CA TYR A 147 5.44 6.23 12.63
C TYR A 147 6.24 5.05 13.19
N ASP A 148 5.97 4.70 14.43
CA ASP A 148 6.45 3.47 15.06
C ASP A 148 5.50 2.32 14.71
N TYR A 149 6.07 1.17 14.35
CA TYR A 149 5.31 -0.03 14.00
C TYR A 149 5.79 -1.24 14.79
N SER A 150 4.87 -2.17 15.05
CA SER A 150 5.18 -3.48 15.62
C SER A 150 5.01 -4.58 14.56
N SER A 151 5.78 -5.65 14.70
CA SER A 151 5.66 -6.85 13.88
C SER A 151 5.81 -8.08 14.75
N LEU A 152 4.94 -9.06 14.55
CA LEU A 152 4.98 -10.32 15.25
C LEU A 152 5.24 -11.45 14.25
N ALA A 153 6.19 -12.31 14.58
CA ALA A 153 6.39 -13.58 13.90
C ALA A 153 6.33 -14.70 14.93
N THR A 154 5.58 -15.76 14.63
CA THR A 154 5.51 -16.95 15.47
C THR A 154 5.94 -18.16 14.66
N SER A 155 6.64 -19.09 15.29
CA SER A 155 7.08 -20.34 14.67
C SER A 155 7.05 -21.44 15.71
N ASN A 156 6.63 -22.63 15.28
CA ASN A 156 6.57 -23.80 16.15
C ASN A 156 7.70 -24.77 15.81
N ILE A 157 8.41 -25.26 16.83
CA ILE A 157 9.47 -26.27 16.69
C ILE A 157 9.02 -27.54 17.41
N HIS A 158 9.10 -28.68 16.72
CA HIS A 158 8.85 -29.99 17.32
C HIS A 158 10.10 -30.50 18.05
N LEU A 159 9.95 -30.80 19.33
CA LEU A 159 10.97 -31.50 20.13
C LEU A 159 10.55 -32.97 20.25
N VAL A 160 11.36 -33.87 19.70
CA VAL A 160 11.10 -35.32 19.74
C VAL A 160 12.34 -36.10 20.16
N SER A 161 12.15 -37.27 20.75
CA SER A 161 13.25 -38.17 21.09
C SER A 161 13.90 -38.74 19.82
N ARG A 162 15.13 -39.25 19.96
CA ARG A 162 15.89 -39.82 18.84
C ARG A 162 15.19 -41.03 18.22
N ASP A 163 14.50 -41.82 19.03
CA ASP A 163 13.78 -43.00 18.57
C ASP A 163 12.56 -42.60 17.73
N ILE A 164 11.76 -41.65 18.22
CA ILE A 164 10.62 -41.08 17.49
C ILE A 164 11.08 -40.44 16.17
N TYR A 165 12.21 -39.72 16.18
CA TYR A 165 12.77 -39.12 14.97
C TYR A 165 13.25 -40.16 13.95
N ASN A 166 13.88 -41.25 14.40
CA ASN A 166 14.35 -42.32 13.51
C ASN A 166 13.19 -43.15 12.94
N GLU A 167 12.12 -43.33 13.70
CA GLU A 167 10.92 -44.06 13.27
C GLU A 167 10.06 -43.26 12.28
N GLN A 168 9.84 -41.96 12.54
CA GLN A 168 8.95 -41.12 11.74
C GLN A 168 9.67 -40.38 10.61
N GLY A 169 10.99 -40.19 10.74
CA GLY A 169 11.83 -39.53 9.74
C GLY A 169 11.75 -38.00 9.76
N PRO A 170 12.64 -37.32 9.01
CA PRO A 170 12.80 -35.87 9.03
C PRO A 170 11.58 -35.08 8.50
N GLY A 171 10.70 -35.70 7.72
CA GLY A 171 9.54 -35.03 7.11
C GLY A 171 8.24 -35.13 7.91
N ALA A 172 8.24 -35.85 9.04
CA ALA A 172 7.03 -36.07 9.84
C ALA A 172 6.65 -34.86 10.71
N PHE A 173 7.55 -33.89 10.87
CA PHE A 173 7.36 -32.70 11.69
C PHE A 173 7.37 -31.48 10.79
N SER A 174 6.19 -30.89 10.55
CA SER A 174 6.08 -29.65 9.81
C SER A 174 6.25 -28.45 10.74
N ILE A 175 7.11 -27.52 10.35
CA ILE A 175 7.18 -26.22 11.00
C ILE A 175 6.08 -25.35 10.39
N GLN A 176 5.24 -24.79 11.25
CA GLN A 176 4.31 -23.74 10.86
C GLN A 176 4.84 -22.43 11.41
N SER A 177 4.96 -21.45 10.51
CA SER A 177 5.36 -20.09 10.84
C SER A 177 4.32 -19.12 10.33
N THR A 178 3.99 -18.11 11.13
CA THR A 178 3.09 -17.02 10.74
C THR A 178 3.78 -15.68 11.01
N THR A 179 3.41 -14.67 10.23
CA THR A 179 3.93 -13.30 10.35
C THR A 179 2.76 -12.32 10.27
N SER A 180 2.83 -11.23 11.06
CA SER A 180 1.90 -10.12 10.95
C SER A 180 2.05 -9.39 9.61
N SER A 181 0.96 -8.84 9.09
CA SER A 181 0.97 -7.87 7.98
C SER A 181 1.51 -6.54 8.49
N ALA A 182 2.82 -6.41 8.54
CA ALA A 182 3.55 -5.20 8.94
C ALA A 182 4.35 -4.67 7.75
N PRO A 183 4.73 -3.38 7.69
CA PRO A 183 5.45 -2.79 6.55
C PRO A 183 6.84 -3.40 6.28
N VAL A 184 7.34 -4.27 7.17
CA VAL A 184 8.60 -5.01 7.02
C VAL A 184 8.32 -6.51 7.02
N SER A 185 8.87 -7.22 6.03
CA SER A 185 8.76 -8.66 5.88
C SER A 185 9.92 -9.37 6.58
N PHE A 186 9.61 -10.45 7.31
CA PHE A 186 10.60 -11.36 7.89
C PHE A 186 10.46 -12.74 7.24
N ALA A 187 11.59 -13.37 6.92
CA ALA A 187 11.64 -14.76 6.50
C ALA A 187 12.33 -15.60 7.58
N ILE A 188 11.64 -16.62 8.08
CA ILE A 188 12.22 -17.64 8.97
C ILE A 188 12.64 -18.80 8.08
N TYR A 189 13.92 -19.18 8.16
CA TYR A 189 14.46 -20.31 7.40
C TYR A 189 14.66 -21.51 8.31
N ASP A 190 14.21 -22.67 7.83
CA ASP A 190 14.46 -23.95 8.48
C ASP A 190 15.92 -24.34 8.29
N VAL A 191 16.65 -24.48 9.40
CA VAL A 191 17.99 -25.10 9.38
C VAL A 191 17.82 -26.56 9.80
N PRO A 192 18.30 -27.54 9.02
CA PRO A 192 18.18 -28.95 9.40
C PRO A 192 18.88 -29.20 10.75
N PRO A 193 18.33 -30.09 11.60
CA PRO A 193 18.89 -30.34 12.93
C PRO A 193 20.33 -30.85 12.84
N ILE A 194 21.24 -30.21 13.57
CA ILE A 194 22.64 -30.63 13.67
C ILE A 194 22.72 -31.81 14.64
N LYS A 195 23.15 -32.98 14.14
CA LYS A 195 23.47 -34.13 14.99
C LYS A 195 24.80 -33.89 15.69
N VAL A 196 24.76 -33.53 16.97
CA VAL A 196 25.96 -33.54 17.83
C VAL A 196 26.25 -35.00 18.19
N SER A 197 27.31 -35.58 17.63
CA SER A 197 27.85 -36.83 18.15
C SER A 197 28.73 -36.51 19.36
N SER A 198 28.32 -36.94 20.55
CA SER A 198 29.26 -37.03 21.68
C SER A 198 30.34 -38.05 21.30
N SER A 199 31.61 -37.61 21.30
CA SER A 199 32.73 -38.53 21.17
C SER A 199 32.70 -39.52 22.34
N PRO A 200 32.81 -40.84 22.12
CA PRO A 200 33.01 -41.76 23.22
C PRO A 200 34.41 -41.49 23.83
N GLU A 201 34.46 -41.43 25.17
CA GLU A 201 35.70 -41.53 25.97
C GLU A 201 36.26 -42.97 25.92
#